data_AF-A0A0B7NKR0-F1
#
_entry.id   AF-A0A0B7NKR0-F1
#
_cell.length_a   1.000
_cell.length_b   1.000
_cell.length_c   1.000
_cell.angle_alpha   90.00
_cell.angle_beta   90.00
_cell.angle_gamma   90.00
#
_symmetry.space_group_name_H-M   'P 1'
#
loop_
_entity.id
_entity.type
_entity.pdbx_description
1 polymer ?
#
loop_
_entity_poly.entity_id
_entity_poly.type
_entity_poly.pdbx_seq_one_letter_code
_entity_poly.pdbx_strand_id
1 'polypeptide(L)'
;MNKGQCYEDDSLEQLQYQISAVYRPLDILSQESTTSEVVNTNMVRYCKLFRDIRRLLVHGSTSMTRARNKITLRAINFSFSLKTSNEVTYTLPLEKF
;
A
#
# COMPACT_ATOMS: atom_id res chain seq x y z
N MET A 1 7.30 15.45 19.43
CA MET A 1 7.04 14.01 19.30
C MET A 1 7.78 13.30 20.44
N ASN A 2 7.14 12.37 21.15
CA ASN A 2 7.80 11.65 22.24
C ASN A 2 8.67 10.48 21.71
N LYS A 3 9.57 9.92 22.53
CA LYS A 3 10.48 8.85 22.10
C LYS A 3 9.76 7.61 21.55
N GLY A 4 8.61 7.24 22.13
CA GLY A 4 7.82 6.11 21.66
C GLY A 4 7.21 6.37 20.27
N GLN A 5 6.67 7.58 20.06
CA GLN A 5 6.14 8.02 18.77
C GLN A 5 7.20 8.07 17.67
N CYS A 6 8.42 8.50 17.99
CA CYS A 6 9.56 8.46 17.05
C CYS A 6 9.86 7.01 16.64
N TYR A 7 9.97 6.09 17.60
CA TYR A 7 10.24 4.68 17.31
C TYR A 7 9.14 4.03 16.45
N GLU A 8 7.87 4.35 16.74
CA GLU A 8 6.73 3.90 15.92
C GLU A 8 6.81 4.45 14.48
N ASP A 9 7.12 5.75 14.31
CA ASP A 9 7.25 6.37 12.99
C ASP A 9 8.40 5.78 12.17
N ASP A 10 9.58 5.59 12.81
CA ASP A 10 10.75 4.96 12.19
C ASP A 10 10.44 3.53 11.75
N SER A 11 9.73 2.76 12.57
CA SER A 11 9.31 1.39 12.24
C SER A 11 8.35 1.37 11.04
N LEU A 12 7.41 2.31 10.97
CA LEU A 12 6.49 2.45 9.84
C LEU A 12 7.21 2.89 8.56
N GLU A 13 8.20 3.77 8.67
CA GLU A 13 9.05 4.17 7.56
C GLU A 13 9.84 2.99 6.99
N GLN A 14 10.46 2.18 7.86
CA GLN A 14 11.20 0.99 7.45
C GLN A 14 10.28 -0.01 6.74
N LEU A 15 9.08 -0.26 7.26
CA LEU A 15 8.09 -1.13 6.62
C LEU A 15 7.65 -0.58 5.26
N GLN A 16 7.44 0.73 5.15
CA GLN A 16 7.08 1.37 3.89
C GLN A 16 8.19 1.24 2.84
N TYR A 17 9.46 1.41 3.26
CA TYR A 17 10.62 1.17 2.40
C TYR A 17 10.68 -0.28 1.91
N GLN A 18 10.51 -1.26 2.81
CA GLN A 18 10.50 -2.68 2.45
C GLN A 18 9.39 -3.03 1.44
N ILE A 19 8.17 -2.54 1.65
CA ILE A 19 7.07 -2.72 0.68
C ILE A 19 7.41 -2.07 -0.66
N SER A 20 8.00 -0.87 -0.65
CA SER A 20 8.36 -0.16 -1.87
C SER A 20 9.34 -0.95 -2.75
N ALA A 21 10.25 -1.70 -2.12
CA ALA A 21 11.23 -2.54 -2.81
C ALA A 21 10.58 -3.71 -3.58
N VAL A 22 9.36 -4.12 -3.22
CA VAL A 22 8.65 -5.25 -3.85
C VAL A 22 8.00 -4.85 -5.19
N TYR A 23 7.67 -3.57 -5.40
CA TYR A 23 6.96 -3.15 -6.61
C TYR A 23 7.72 -3.45 -7.90
N ARG A 24 9.03 -3.16 -7.92
CA ARG A 24 9.84 -3.33 -9.14
C ARG A 24 10.04 -4.80 -9.53
N PRO A 25 10.41 -5.71 -8.61
CA PRO A 25 10.42 -7.14 -8.90
C PRO A 25 9.08 -7.67 -9.38
N LEU A 26 7.97 -7.21 -8.78
CA LEU A 26 6.62 -7.64 -9.18
C LEU A 26 6.28 -7.20 -10.60
N ASP A 27 6.66 -5.98 -10.99
CA ASP A 27 6.46 -5.47 -12.34
C ASP A 27 7.28 -6.23 -13.39
N ILE A 28 8.54 -6.55 -13.06
CA ILE A 28 9.42 -7.37 -13.91
C ILE A 28 8.82 -8.76 -14.10
N LEU A 29 8.41 -9.43 -13.02
CA LEU A 29 7.79 -10.76 -13.08
C LEU A 29 6.51 -10.76 -13.93
N SER A 30 5.69 -9.72 -13.80
CA SER A 30 4.48 -9.58 -14.62
C SER A 30 4.83 -9.40 -16.10
N GLN A 31 5.84 -8.59 -16.42
CA GLN A 31 6.30 -8.37 -17.79
C GLN A 31 6.89 -9.64 -18.40
N GLU A 32 7.80 -10.31 -17.70
CA GLU A 32 8.42 -11.56 -18.14
C GLU A 32 7.38 -12.66 -18.38
N SER A 33 6.37 -12.73 -17.51
CA SER A 33 5.24 -13.62 -17.71
C SER A 33 4.57 -13.33 -19.05
N THR A 34 4.26 -12.07 -19.35
CA THR A 34 3.60 -11.66 -20.61
C THR A 34 4.42 -11.83 -21.88
N THR A 35 5.75 -11.76 -21.80
CA THR A 35 6.65 -11.88 -22.95
C THR A 35 7.12 -13.30 -23.23
N SER A 36 6.71 -14.28 -22.42
CA SER A 36 7.10 -15.67 -22.62
C SER A 36 6.55 -16.22 -23.94
N GLU A 37 7.43 -16.78 -24.78
CA GLU A 37 7.08 -17.40 -26.07
C GLU A 37 6.15 -18.62 -25.92
N VAL A 38 6.05 -19.17 -24.71
CA VAL A 38 5.17 -20.30 -24.41
C VAL A 38 3.75 -19.77 -24.17
N VAL A 39 2.82 -20.12 -25.07
CA VAL A 39 1.39 -19.83 -24.91
C VAL A 39 0.87 -20.52 -23.65
N ASN A 40 0.80 -19.78 -22.55
CA ASN A 40 0.27 -20.26 -21.29
C ASN A 40 -1.18 -19.80 -21.14
N THR A 41 -2.11 -20.76 -21.18
CA THR A 41 -3.55 -20.54 -21.08
C THR A 41 -3.97 -19.84 -19.77
N ASN A 42 -3.11 -19.88 -18.74
CA ASN A 42 -3.37 -19.26 -17.43
C ASN A 42 -2.84 -17.83 -17.29
N MET A 43 -2.24 -17.25 -18.33
CA MET A 43 -1.61 -15.92 -18.30
C MET A 43 -2.53 -14.81 -17.79
N VAL A 44 -3.79 -14.82 -18.24
CA VAL A 44 -4.81 -13.86 -17.79
C VAL A 44 -5.02 -13.95 -16.27
N ARG A 45 -5.01 -15.17 -15.72
CA ARG A 45 -5.17 -15.40 -14.28
C ARG A 45 -3.95 -14.89 -13.50
N TYR A 46 -2.74 -15.12 -14.00
CA TYR A 46 -1.52 -14.62 -13.36
C TYR A 46 -1.43 -13.10 -13.41
N CYS A 47 -1.75 -12.47 -14.54
CA CYS A 47 -1.81 -11.01 -14.65
C CYS A 47 -2.81 -10.40 -13.65
N LYS A 48 -3.98 -11.02 -13.48
CA LYS A 48 -4.97 -10.60 -12.48
C LYS A 48 -4.42 -10.72 -11.06
N LEU A 49 -3.75 -11.83 -10.75
CA LEU A 49 -3.14 -12.06 -9.44
C LEU A 49 -2.03 -11.03 -9.14
N PHE A 50 -1.13 -10.75 -10.09
CA PHE A 50 -0.10 -9.72 -9.94
C PHE A 50 -0.71 -8.33 -9.71
N ARG A 51 -1.79 -7.99 -10.44
CA ARG A 51 -2.52 -6.74 -10.23
C ARG A 51 -3.14 -6.65 -8.84
N ASP A 52 -3.74 -7.73 -8.36
CA ASP A 52 -4.36 -7.77 -7.02
C ASP A 52 -3.31 -7.67 -5.91
N ILE A 53 -2.15 -8.34 -6.06
CA ILE A 53 -1.01 -8.19 -5.14
C ILE A 53 -0.52 -6.75 -5.13
N ARG A 54 -0.27 -6.16 -6.31
CA ARG A 54 0.19 -4.77 -6.42
C ARG A 54 -0.78 -3.81 -5.73
N ARG A 55 -2.08 -4.02 -5.92
CA ARG A 55 -3.13 -3.22 -5.28
C ARG A 55 -3.11 -3.36 -3.76
N LEU A 56 -2.94 -4.57 -3.24
CA LEU A 56 -2.83 -4.81 -1.80
C LEU A 56 -1.61 -4.09 -1.20
N LEU A 57 -0.46 -4.16 -1.87
CA LEU A 57 0.75 -3.45 -1.44
C LEU A 57 0.52 -1.92 -1.40
N VAL A 58 -0.12 -1.35 -2.42
CA VAL A 58 -0.46 0.08 -2.45
C VAL A 58 -1.37 0.46 -1.29
N HIS A 59 -2.43 -0.31 -1.05
CA HIS A 59 -3.31 -0.09 0.09
C HIS A 59 -2.55 -0.18 1.43
N GLY A 60 -1.65 -1.16 1.57
CA GLY A 60 -0.75 -1.28 2.71
C GLY A 60 0.10 -0.02 2.93
N SER A 61 0.78 0.46 1.88
CA SER A 61 1.57 1.69 1.93
C SER A 61 0.73 2.91 2.32
N THR A 62 -0.48 3.06 1.76
CA THR A 62 -1.37 4.18 2.13
C THR A 62 -1.84 4.10 3.58
N SER A 63 -2.08 2.89 4.10
CA SER A 63 -2.42 2.67 5.51
C SER A 63 -1.27 3.07 6.44
N MET A 64 -0.03 2.72 6.07
CA MET A 64 1.17 3.15 6.80
C MET A 64 1.32 4.67 6.79
N THR A 65 1.16 5.33 5.64
CA THR A 65 1.19 6.80 5.56
C THR A 65 0.10 7.44 6.43
N ARG A 66 -1.12 6.87 6.46
CA ARG A 66 -2.17 7.34 7.38
C ARG A 66 -1.78 7.18 8.84
N ALA A 67 -1.14 6.05 9.21
CA ALA A 67 -0.67 5.81 10.57
C ALA A 67 0.41 6.82 10.98
N ARG A 68 1.40 7.08 10.10
CA ARG A 68 2.43 8.11 10.30
C ARG A 68 1.83 9.50 10.49
N ASN A 69 0.91 9.90 9.60
CA ASN A 69 0.18 11.18 9.74
C ASN A 69 -0.57 11.27 11.08
N LYS A 70 -1.19 10.18 11.54
CA LYS A 70 -1.85 10.13 12.85
C LYS A 70 -0.86 10.29 14.01
N ILE A 71 0.38 9.81 13.89
CA ILE A 71 1.44 10.04 14.88
C ILE A 71 1.85 11.52 14.87
N THR A 72 2.10 12.11 13.70
CA THR A 72 2.44 13.53 13.57
C THR A 72 1.36 14.44 14.15
N LEU A 73 0.09 14.17 13.84
CA LEU A 73 -1.04 14.93 14.37
C LEU A 73 -1.19 14.79 15.89
N ARG A 74 -0.96 13.58 16.45
CA ARG A 74 -0.93 13.37 17.90
C ARG A 74 0.25 14.02 18.60
N ALA A 75 1.35 14.29 17.88
CA ALA A 75 2.48 15.02 18.42
C ALA A 75 2.19 16.52 18.59
N ILE A 76 1.25 17.08 17.80
CA ILE A 76 0.81 18.49 17.90
C ILE A 76 -0.40 18.62 18.84
N ASN A 77 -1.37 17.69 18.74
CA ASN A 77 -2.55 17.65 19.59
C ASN A 77 -2.74 16.23 20.16
N PHE A 78 -2.43 16.07 21.44
CA PHE A 78 -2.43 14.75 22.10
C PHE A 78 -3.82 14.09 22.13
N SER A 79 -4.89 14.88 22.13
CA SER A 79 -6.28 14.42 22.10
C SER A 79 -6.80 14.17 20.68
N PHE A 80 -5.95 14.32 19.66
CA PHE A 80 -6.34 14.10 18.27
C PHE A 80 -6.69 12.63 18.03
N SER A 81 -7.96 12.39 17.74
CA SER A 81 -8.45 11.15 17.19
C SER A 81 -8.86 11.40 15.75
N LEU A 82 -8.22 10.70 14.82
CA LEU A 82 -8.70 10.63 13.44
C LEU A 82 -10.04 9.88 13.51
N LYS A 83 -11.15 10.63 13.58
CA LYS A 83 -12.48 10.02 13.44
C LYS A 83 -12.50 9.34 12.08
N THR A 84 -12.66 8.02 12.07
CA THR A 84 -13.21 7.31 10.91
C THR A 84 -14.64 7.82 10.76
N SER A 85 -14.83 9.00 10.19
CA SER A 85 -16.15 9.43 9.79
C SER A 85 -16.63 8.41 8.77
N ASN A 86 -17.81 7.85 9.00
CA ASN A 86 -18.57 7.14 7.99
C ASN A 86 -18.43 7.87 6.64
N GLU A 87 -18.16 7.10 5.58
CA GLU A 87 -18.40 7.48 4.19
C GLU A 87 -17.80 8.82 3.72
N VAL A 88 -16.47 8.91 3.65
CA VAL A 88 -15.90 9.66 2.53
C VAL A 88 -15.08 8.71 1.68
N THR A 89 -15.79 8.14 0.72
CA THR A 89 -15.29 7.33 -0.40
C THR A 89 -14.34 8.18 -1.25
N TYR A 90 -13.12 8.43 -0.77
CA TYR A 90 -12.03 9.01 -1.57
C TYR A 90 -11.39 7.99 -2.53
N THR A 91 -11.85 6.74 -2.51
CA THR A 91 -11.51 5.74 -3.52
C THR A 91 -12.62 5.68 -4.55
N LEU A 92 -12.31 6.03 -5.81
CA LEU A 92 -13.22 5.82 -6.94
C LEU A 92 -13.89 4.44 -6.84
N PRO A 93 -15.23 4.36 -6.94
CA PRO A 93 -15.95 3.10 -6.89
C PRO A 93 -15.41 2.13 -7.93
N LEU A 94 -15.19 0.90 -7.51
CA LEU A 94 -14.67 -0.19 -8.35
C LEU A 94 -15.53 -0.49 -9.58
N GLU A 95 -16.79 -0.08 -9.55
CA GLU A 95 -17.80 -0.27 -10.60
C GLU A 95 -17.70 0.74 -11.75
N LYS A 96 -16.84 1.77 -11.62
CA LYS A 96 -16.59 2.76 -12.69
C LYS A 96 -15.38 2.43 -13.57
N PHE A 97 -14.93 1.17 -13.57
CA PHE A 97 -13.88 0.65 -14.46
C PHE A 97 -14.43 -0.45 -15.35
#